data_AF-A0A151FD13-F1
#
_entry.id   AF-A0A151FD13-F1
#
_cell.length_a   1.000
_cell.length_b   1.000
_cell.length_c   1.000
_cell.angle_alpha   90.00
_cell.angle_beta   90.00
_cell.angle_gamma   90.00
#
_symmetry.space_group_name_H-M   'P 1'
#
loop_
_entity.id
_entity.type
_entity.pdbx_description
1 polymer ?
#
loop_
_entity_poly.entity_id
_entity_poly.type
_entity_poly.pdbx_seq_one_letter_code
_entity_poly.pdbx_strand_id
1 'polypeptide(L)'
;MAENIEKILEDMQERLKKASNDRVKLFFIIRTKKKIKGENGNKENKGQSTRDTEGDQSSSEENEDQSANQENQPTEEITRYQIEYEILNTKLTPNVRDTFIDIAKKNIHELLETEDLRLERYDPVAVWSRPTVEFIEMSEVEQLDKIQKDMELANLHTYVLETGKVPWAYAAKMDDAKLILFRKFSSSKILERKGWIPLFVKDGVFSRLEEPALTIDEEVDCIHDIKERKMYILNKKEFEAIFSFIEMFVQAIKAKEPLLVRTNLVNNVPLLVNRCRTDPRKARKLYSILEGQTLDQFDAQKVARINRQYVLSLGFTPTGQMVVKPKDIWRILKVLADDYLVSSATILRYEVLSKTSHLPRMAMQPKVNARTRTVTIDGNVINADKVEWDWGDGSKPEVIASPPFIPKEHPYAPGPYTITVTAYRRGRVIEKTFDVEIP
;
A
#
# COMPACT_ATOMS: atom_id res chain seq x y z
N MET A 1 -21.31 -1.74 -13.91
CA MET A 1 -20.00 -2.01 -13.27
C MET A 1 -19.55 -3.45 -13.48
N ALA A 2 -20.40 -4.47 -13.30
CA ALA A 2 -20.07 -5.85 -13.69
C ALA A 2 -19.68 -5.98 -15.19
N GLU A 3 -20.42 -5.32 -16.08
CA GLU A 3 -20.12 -5.30 -17.53
C GLU A 3 -18.71 -4.81 -17.92
N ASN A 4 -17.97 -4.15 -17.01
CA ASN A 4 -16.63 -3.66 -17.32
C ASN A 4 -15.53 -4.72 -17.08
N ILE A 5 -15.69 -5.62 -16.10
CA ILE A 5 -14.65 -6.62 -15.81
C ILE A 5 -14.67 -7.76 -16.82
N GLU A 6 -15.86 -8.27 -17.16
CA GLU A 6 -16.02 -9.35 -18.14
C GLU A 6 -15.38 -8.97 -19.47
N LYS A 7 -15.69 -7.78 -19.99
CA LYS A 7 -15.11 -7.26 -21.23
C LYS A 7 -13.58 -7.16 -21.18
N ILE A 8 -13.01 -6.74 -20.04
CA ILE A 8 -11.55 -6.68 -19.86
C ILE A 8 -10.96 -8.10 -19.91
N LEU A 9 -11.56 -9.04 -19.18
CA LEU A 9 -11.09 -10.42 -19.12
C LEU A 9 -11.25 -11.15 -20.47
N GLU A 10 -12.34 -10.91 -21.19
CA GLU A 10 -12.57 -11.40 -22.55
C GLU A 10 -11.52 -10.86 -23.55
N ASP A 11 -11.19 -9.56 -23.49
CA ASP A 11 -10.11 -8.97 -24.30
C ASP A 11 -8.75 -9.61 -23.98
N MET A 12 -8.44 -9.82 -22.70
CA MET A 12 -7.21 -10.53 -22.30
C MET A 12 -7.19 -11.96 -22.82
N GLN A 13 -8.31 -12.68 -22.72
CA GLN A 13 -8.42 -14.06 -23.18
C GLN A 13 -8.23 -14.15 -24.70
N GLU A 14 -8.83 -13.23 -25.46
CA GLU A 14 -8.69 -13.16 -26.91
C GLU A 14 -7.25 -12.82 -27.35
N ARG A 15 -6.56 -11.94 -26.61
CA ARG A 15 -5.13 -11.67 -26.81
C ARG A 15 -4.27 -12.90 -26.52
N LEU A 16 -4.58 -13.67 -25.49
CA LEU A 16 -3.87 -14.91 -25.15
C LEU A 16 -4.08 -16.04 -26.15
N LYS A 17 -5.24 -16.12 -26.82
CA LYS A 17 -5.46 -17.07 -27.91
C LYS A 17 -4.54 -16.82 -29.12
N LYS A 18 -4.12 -15.57 -29.31
CA LYS A 18 -3.23 -15.14 -30.41
C LYS A 18 -1.75 -15.13 -30.02
N ALA A 19 -1.41 -15.35 -28.76
CA ALA A 19 -0.04 -15.25 -28.28
C ALA A 19 0.81 -16.42 -28.79
N SER A 20 1.97 -16.11 -29.34
CA SER A 20 2.97 -17.12 -29.71
C SER A 20 3.80 -17.53 -28.49
N ASN A 21 4.07 -18.82 -28.37
CA ASN A 21 4.91 -19.35 -27.28
C ASN A 21 6.36 -18.87 -27.37
N ASP A 22 6.89 -18.60 -28.57
CA ASP A 22 8.25 -18.09 -28.78
C ASP A 22 8.49 -16.71 -28.19
N ARG A 23 7.41 -16.01 -27.81
CA ARG A 23 7.45 -14.65 -27.26
C ARG A 23 7.11 -14.61 -25.77
N VAL A 24 7.17 -15.76 -25.11
CA VAL A 24 7.05 -15.89 -23.65
C VAL A 24 8.44 -15.87 -23.02
N LYS A 25 8.63 -14.96 -22.07
CA LYS A 25 9.86 -14.84 -21.27
C LYS A 25 9.52 -15.03 -19.80
N LEU A 26 10.38 -15.72 -19.05
CA LEU A 26 10.25 -15.84 -17.59
C LEU A 26 11.43 -15.17 -16.91
N PHE A 27 11.11 -14.32 -15.95
CA PHE A 27 12.07 -13.60 -15.13
C PHE A 27 11.92 -14.00 -13.66
N PHE A 28 13.03 -14.23 -12.97
CA PHE A 28 13.05 -14.29 -11.52
C PHE A 28 13.40 -12.93 -10.94
N ILE A 29 12.72 -12.59 -9.85
CA ILE A 29 12.88 -11.32 -9.15
C ILE A 29 13.53 -11.63 -7.82
N ILE A 30 14.75 -11.15 -7.61
CA ILE A 30 15.42 -11.21 -6.31
C ILE A 30 15.18 -9.89 -5.59
N ARG A 31 14.75 -9.97 -4.32
CA ARG A 31 14.52 -8.79 -3.48
C ARG A 31 15.54 -8.74 -2.38
N THR A 32 16.24 -7.61 -2.26
CA THR A 32 17.20 -7.37 -1.19
C THR A 32 16.82 -6.13 -0.38
N LYS A 33 17.22 -6.12 0.89
CA LYS A 33 17.07 -4.96 1.79
C LYS A 33 18.44 -4.40 2.10
N LYS A 34 18.75 -3.21 1.58
CA LYS A 34 20.01 -2.52 1.85
C LYS A 34 19.84 -1.54 3.00
N LYS A 35 20.63 -1.68 4.06
CA LYS A 35 20.66 -0.70 5.16
C LYS A 35 21.28 0.60 4.64
N ILE A 36 20.51 1.68 4.66
CA ILE A 36 21.03 3.02 4.39
C ILE A 36 21.69 3.47 5.69
N LYS A 37 23.02 3.62 5.70
CA LYS A 37 23.69 4.30 6.81
C LYS A 37 23.14 5.71 6.83
N GLY A 38 22.51 6.12 7.92
CA GLY A 38 22.13 7.52 8.08
C GLY A 38 23.41 8.33 7.94
N GLU A 39 23.42 9.31 7.04
CA GLU A 39 24.41 10.38 7.15
C GLU A 39 24.18 11.00 8.53
N ASN A 40 25.02 10.60 9.49
CA ASN A 40 25.07 11.29 10.76
C ASN A 40 25.43 12.72 10.40
N GLY A 41 24.41 13.58 10.43
CA GLY A 41 24.51 15.02 10.31
C GLY A 41 25.24 15.59 11.52
N ASN A 42 26.43 15.06 11.81
CA ASN A 42 27.43 15.68 12.64
C ASN A 42 27.93 16.87 11.84
N LYS A 43 27.14 17.96 11.84
CA LYS A 43 27.69 19.28 11.66
C LYS A 43 28.79 19.40 12.70
N GLU A 44 30.03 19.39 12.24
CA GLU A 44 31.17 19.83 13.01
C GLU A 44 30.78 21.18 13.64
N ASN A 45 30.45 21.15 14.93
CA ASN A 45 30.38 22.34 15.74
C ASN A 45 31.85 22.74 15.99
N LYS A 46 32.51 23.29 14.96
CA LYS A 46 33.82 23.91 15.08
C LYS A 46 33.63 25.16 15.92
N GLY A 47 34.21 25.11 17.11
CA GLY A 47 34.02 26.06 18.19
C GLY A 47 34.29 27.51 17.80
N GLN A 48 33.53 28.39 18.44
CA GLN A 48 33.99 29.73 18.75
C GLN A 48 34.05 29.83 20.28
N SER A 49 35.26 29.64 20.77
CA SER A 49 35.68 29.92 22.14
C SER A 49 35.89 31.42 22.28
N THR A 50 35.12 32.06 23.16
CA THR A 50 35.50 33.31 23.82
C THR A 50 35.05 33.28 25.29
N ARG A 51 36.04 33.11 26.17
CA ARG A 51 36.33 33.89 27.41
C ARG A 51 35.58 35.23 27.51
N ASP A 52 35.24 35.84 28.65
CA ASP A 52 35.43 35.68 30.11
C ASP A 52 34.32 36.55 30.74
N THR A 53 33.70 36.17 31.87
CA THR A 53 33.52 37.10 33.02
C THR A 53 33.10 36.37 34.30
N GLU A 54 33.78 36.74 35.38
CA GLU A 54 33.50 36.46 36.78
C GLU A 54 32.19 37.12 37.27
N GLY A 55 31.57 36.52 38.29
CA GLY A 55 30.41 37.08 38.97
C GLY A 55 29.96 36.18 40.13
N ASP A 56 30.43 36.54 41.31
CA ASP A 56 30.22 35.91 42.62
C ASP A 56 28.79 36.11 43.18
N GLN A 57 28.47 35.30 44.18
CA GLN A 57 27.49 35.46 45.27
C GLN A 57 26.25 34.55 45.37
N SER A 58 26.16 34.08 46.62
CA SER A 58 25.28 33.14 47.30
C SER A 58 23.81 33.56 47.41
N SER A 59 22.90 32.58 47.45
CA SER A 59 22.17 32.22 48.68
C SER A 59 21.20 31.06 48.45
N SER A 60 21.15 30.21 49.47
CA SER A 60 20.26 29.08 49.77
C SER A 60 18.77 29.29 49.48
N GLU A 61 18.11 28.26 48.95
CA GLU A 61 16.84 27.76 49.50
C GLU A 61 16.56 26.33 49.01
N GLU A 62 16.19 25.48 49.96
CA GLU A 62 15.91 24.05 49.84
C GLU A 62 14.66 23.82 48.98
N ASN A 63 14.77 22.99 47.94
CA ASN A 63 13.62 22.36 47.31
C ASN A 63 13.89 20.86 47.17
N GLU A 64 13.13 20.10 47.96
CA GLU A 64 13.11 18.64 48.01
C GLU A 64 12.66 18.04 46.65
N ASP A 65 13.64 17.52 45.92
CA ASP A 65 13.72 16.14 45.45
C ASP A 65 12.42 15.47 44.92
N GLN A 66 12.07 15.77 43.65
CA GLN A 66 11.22 14.92 42.81
C GLN A 66 11.79 14.75 41.38
N SER A 67 13.10 14.54 41.28
CA SER A 67 13.79 14.39 39.99
C SER A 67 14.63 13.12 39.93
N ALA A 68 13.99 11.95 39.85
CA ALA A 68 14.72 10.69 39.62
C ALA A 68 13.82 9.58 39.03
N ASN A 69 13.69 9.58 37.70
CA ASN A 69 13.61 8.39 36.80
C ASN A 69 12.91 8.78 35.48
N GLN A 70 13.49 9.72 34.74
CA GLN A 70 13.41 9.61 33.28
C GLN A 70 14.51 8.61 32.89
N GLU A 71 14.16 7.33 32.89
CA GLU A 71 14.99 6.30 32.26
C GLU A 71 15.37 6.80 30.86
N ASN A 72 16.67 6.94 30.62
CA ASN A 72 17.25 7.16 29.29
C ASN A 72 16.79 6.01 28.39
N GLN A 73 15.62 6.16 27.77
CA GLN A 73 15.18 5.20 26.76
C GLN A 73 16.19 5.28 25.62
N PRO A 74 16.87 4.16 25.29
CA PRO A 74 17.85 4.15 24.23
C PRO A 74 17.17 4.67 22.98
N THR A 75 17.73 5.74 22.41
CA THR A 75 17.26 6.30 21.15
C THR A 75 17.57 5.25 20.07
N GLU A 76 16.63 4.34 19.82
CA GLU A 76 16.80 3.31 18.80
C GLU A 76 17.05 4.01 17.46
N GLU A 77 18.30 3.92 16.99
CA GLU A 77 18.71 4.50 15.72
C GLU A 77 17.84 3.90 14.61
N ILE A 78 16.97 4.73 14.02
CA ILE A 78 15.98 4.25 13.07
C ILE A 78 16.69 3.81 11.81
N THR A 79 16.99 2.52 11.74
CA THR A 79 17.61 1.91 10.57
C THR A 79 16.64 2.04 9.39
N ARG A 80 17.04 2.83 8.38
CA ARG A 80 16.32 2.93 7.10
C ARG A 80 16.82 1.81 6.19
N TYR A 81 15.88 1.16 5.51
CA TYR A 81 16.18 0.16 4.49
C TYR A 81 15.70 0.67 3.14
N GLN A 82 16.52 0.51 2.12
CA GLN A 82 16.14 0.63 0.72
C GLN A 82 15.80 -0.78 0.21
N ILE A 83 14.68 -0.91 -0.48
CA ILE A 83 14.35 -2.15 -1.19
C ILE A 83 14.96 -2.06 -2.58
N GLU A 84 15.73 -3.08 -2.96
CA GLU A 84 16.27 -3.22 -4.31
C GLU A 84 15.75 -4.52 -4.92
N TYR A 85 15.44 -4.46 -6.21
CA TYR A 85 15.07 -5.62 -7.02
C TYR A 85 16.17 -5.88 -8.06
N GLU A 86 16.55 -7.13 -8.18
CA GLU A 86 17.42 -7.64 -9.24
C GLU A 86 16.58 -8.58 -10.11
N ILE A 87 16.59 -8.35 -11.42
CA ILE A 87 15.84 -9.14 -12.39
C ILE A 87 16.81 -10.10 -13.08
N LEU A 88 16.44 -11.38 -13.10
CA LEU A 88 17.22 -12.44 -13.72
C LEU A 88 16.38 -13.12 -14.79
N ASN A 89 16.96 -13.37 -15.96
CA ASN A 89 16.27 -14.06 -17.05
C ASN A 89 16.39 -15.58 -16.91
N THR A 90 15.58 -16.33 -17.64
CA THR A 90 15.64 -17.79 -17.73
C THR A 90 15.54 -18.25 -19.18
N LYS A 91 16.02 -19.47 -19.46
CA LYS A 91 15.79 -20.14 -20.74
C LYS A 91 14.64 -21.10 -20.58
N LEU A 92 13.59 -20.91 -21.37
CA LEU A 92 12.42 -21.79 -21.40
C LEU A 92 12.44 -22.67 -22.64
N THR A 93 12.12 -23.94 -22.47
CA THR A 93 11.73 -24.84 -23.57
C THR A 93 10.32 -24.48 -24.07
N PRO A 94 9.97 -24.74 -25.34
CA PRO A 94 8.64 -24.43 -25.89
C PRO A 94 7.47 -24.91 -25.00
N ASN A 95 7.49 -26.17 -24.54
CA ASN A 95 6.41 -26.71 -23.71
C ASN A 95 6.18 -25.93 -22.40
N VAL A 96 7.24 -25.41 -21.79
CA VAL A 96 7.13 -24.60 -20.57
C VAL A 96 6.57 -23.20 -20.89
N ARG A 97 6.89 -22.66 -22.07
CA ARG A 97 6.28 -21.41 -22.55
C ARG A 97 4.78 -21.56 -22.77
N ASP A 98 4.36 -22.66 -23.39
CA ASP A 98 2.95 -23.02 -23.57
C ASP A 98 2.24 -23.11 -22.21
N THR A 99 2.88 -23.77 -21.23
CA THR A 99 2.35 -23.91 -19.87
C THR A 99 2.02 -22.55 -19.24
N PHE A 100 2.84 -21.52 -19.42
CA PHE A 100 2.53 -20.18 -18.88
C PHE A 100 1.36 -19.50 -19.57
N ILE A 101 1.18 -19.71 -20.89
CA ILE A 101 0.00 -19.22 -21.61
C ILE A 101 -1.24 -19.93 -21.08
N ASP A 102 -1.17 -21.24 -20.85
CA ASP A 102 -2.28 -22.03 -20.34
C ASP A 102 -2.64 -21.65 -18.89
N ILE A 103 -1.63 -21.40 -18.03
CA ILE A 103 -1.83 -20.83 -16.69
C ILE A 103 -2.58 -19.50 -16.78
N ALA A 104 -2.17 -18.60 -17.69
CA ALA A 104 -2.84 -17.32 -17.89
C ALA A 104 -4.31 -17.50 -18.29
N LYS A 105 -4.56 -18.33 -19.29
CA LYS A 105 -5.91 -18.63 -19.81
C LYS A 105 -6.79 -19.25 -18.73
N LYS A 106 -6.26 -20.21 -17.96
CA LYS A 106 -6.95 -20.86 -16.86
C LYS A 106 -7.39 -19.85 -15.81
N ASN A 107 -6.47 -19.03 -15.29
CA ASN A 107 -6.80 -18.03 -14.26
C ASN A 107 -7.82 -17.00 -14.76
N ILE A 108 -7.70 -16.53 -16.02
CA ILE A 108 -8.69 -15.59 -16.60
C ILE A 108 -10.05 -16.26 -16.79
N HIS A 109 -10.08 -17.52 -17.24
CA HIS A 109 -11.32 -18.26 -17.39
C HIS A 109 -12.01 -18.51 -16.04
N GLU A 110 -11.27 -18.92 -15.01
CA GLU A 110 -11.82 -19.08 -13.65
C GLU A 110 -12.43 -17.77 -13.12
N LEU A 111 -11.84 -16.62 -13.44
CA LEU A 111 -12.42 -15.31 -13.12
C LEU A 111 -13.72 -15.05 -13.90
N LEU A 112 -13.75 -15.34 -15.20
CA LEU A 112 -14.96 -15.19 -16.02
C LEU A 112 -16.12 -16.08 -15.54
N GLU A 113 -15.82 -17.28 -15.03
CA GLU A 113 -16.82 -18.19 -14.47
C GLU A 113 -17.23 -17.84 -13.03
N THR A 114 -16.56 -16.88 -12.40
CA THR A 114 -16.87 -16.48 -11.03
C THR A 114 -18.13 -15.62 -10.99
N GLU A 115 -19.22 -16.18 -10.47
CA GLU A 115 -20.46 -15.44 -10.25
C GLU A 115 -20.22 -14.19 -9.39
N ASP A 116 -20.90 -13.09 -9.73
CA ASP A 116 -20.90 -11.87 -8.93
C ASP A 116 -19.52 -11.19 -8.79
N LEU A 117 -18.56 -11.53 -9.68
CA LEU A 117 -17.22 -10.98 -9.68
C LEU A 117 -17.24 -9.45 -9.83
N ARG A 118 -16.47 -8.77 -8.99
CA ARG A 118 -16.34 -7.31 -9.02
C ARG A 118 -14.94 -6.87 -9.42
N LEU A 119 -14.89 -5.74 -10.12
CA LEU A 119 -13.66 -4.96 -10.31
C LEU A 119 -13.72 -3.75 -9.38
N GLU A 120 -12.83 -3.70 -8.41
CA GLU A 120 -12.73 -2.59 -7.46
C GLU A 120 -11.34 -1.97 -7.54
N ARG A 121 -11.20 -0.68 -7.23
CA ARG A 121 -9.86 -0.08 -7.13
C ARG A 121 -9.16 -0.64 -5.90
N TYR A 122 -7.85 -0.82 -5.99
CA TYR A 122 -7.02 -1.23 -4.86
C TYR A 122 -7.21 -0.27 -3.67
N ASP A 123 -7.53 -0.85 -2.52
CA ASP A 123 -7.62 -0.15 -1.25
C ASP A 123 -6.94 -1.00 -0.18
N PRO A 124 -5.81 -0.58 0.41
CA PRO A 124 -5.00 -1.41 1.31
C PRO A 124 -5.73 -1.94 2.55
N VAL A 125 -6.90 -1.39 2.89
CA VAL A 125 -7.72 -1.86 4.02
C VAL A 125 -9.05 -2.45 3.64
N ALA A 126 -9.45 -2.37 2.38
CA ALA A 126 -10.67 -3.02 1.94
C ALA A 126 -10.56 -4.54 2.13
N VAL A 127 -11.60 -5.10 2.74
CA VAL A 127 -11.86 -6.53 2.83
C VAL A 127 -13.17 -6.77 2.11
N TRP A 128 -13.10 -7.50 1.02
CA TRP A 128 -14.27 -7.76 0.18
C TRP A 128 -14.95 -9.04 0.63
N SER A 129 -16.28 -8.98 0.81
CA SER A 129 -17.09 -10.15 1.14
C SER A 129 -17.53 -10.95 -0.09
N ARG A 130 -17.28 -10.42 -1.29
CA ARG A 130 -17.59 -11.05 -2.58
C ARG A 130 -16.29 -11.24 -3.36
N PRO A 131 -16.25 -12.19 -4.31
CA PRO A 131 -15.12 -12.33 -5.22
C PRO A 131 -14.84 -10.99 -5.91
N THR A 132 -13.59 -10.53 -5.82
CA THR A 132 -13.20 -9.20 -6.27
C THR A 132 -11.80 -9.27 -6.85
N VAL A 133 -11.64 -8.76 -8.07
CA VAL A 133 -10.34 -8.37 -8.62
C VAL A 133 -10.13 -6.90 -8.26
N GLU A 134 -9.02 -6.60 -7.60
CA GLU A 134 -8.63 -5.21 -7.36
C GLU A 134 -7.82 -4.69 -8.56
N PHE A 135 -7.88 -3.40 -8.89
CA PHE A 135 -6.97 -2.80 -9.88
C PHE A 135 -6.25 -1.56 -9.35
N ILE A 136 -5.03 -1.33 -9.83
CA ILE A 136 -4.22 -0.16 -9.51
C ILE A 136 -3.47 0.31 -10.75
N GLU A 137 -3.32 1.62 -10.92
CA GLU A 137 -2.58 2.18 -12.05
C GLU A 137 -1.08 1.88 -11.90
N MET A 138 -0.39 1.64 -13.02
CA MET A 138 1.04 1.33 -13.02
C MET A 138 1.88 2.39 -12.29
N SER A 139 1.51 3.67 -12.41
CA SER A 139 2.21 4.79 -11.76
C SER A 139 2.09 4.80 -10.23
N GLU A 140 1.09 4.12 -9.67
CA GLU A 140 0.92 4.00 -8.22
C GLU A 140 1.72 2.83 -7.64
N VAL A 141 2.35 2.00 -8.49
CA VAL A 141 3.22 0.89 -8.08
C VAL A 141 4.67 1.30 -8.27
N GLU A 142 5.25 1.96 -7.25
CA GLU A 142 6.57 2.63 -7.28
C GLU A 142 7.69 1.82 -7.98
N GLN A 143 7.73 0.50 -7.76
CA GLN A 143 8.83 -0.36 -8.20
C GLN A 143 8.57 -1.03 -9.55
N LEU A 144 7.34 -0.96 -10.08
CA LEU A 144 6.94 -1.70 -11.27
C LEU A 144 7.60 -1.16 -12.55
N ASP A 145 7.73 0.16 -12.69
CA ASP A 145 8.40 0.79 -13.83
C ASP A 145 9.88 0.35 -13.93
N LYS A 146 10.58 0.35 -12.80
CA LYS A 146 11.97 -0.12 -12.74
C LYS A 146 12.07 -1.60 -13.10
N ILE A 147 11.23 -2.45 -12.50
CA ILE A 147 11.21 -3.89 -12.78
C ILE A 147 10.98 -4.16 -14.28
N GLN A 148 10.06 -3.44 -14.92
CA GLN A 148 9.79 -3.61 -16.36
C GLN A 148 10.94 -3.12 -17.23
N LYS A 149 11.55 -1.96 -16.92
CA LYS A 149 12.73 -1.47 -17.63
C LYS A 149 13.87 -2.47 -17.56
N ASP A 150 14.10 -3.05 -16.38
CA ASP A 150 15.13 -4.06 -16.17
C ASP A 150 14.82 -5.34 -16.98
N MET A 151 13.55 -5.76 -17.12
CA MET A 151 13.14 -6.89 -17.98
C MET A 151 13.45 -6.70 -19.48
N GLU A 152 13.60 -5.46 -19.95
CA GLU A 152 13.94 -5.16 -21.35
C GLU A 152 15.45 -5.09 -21.62
N LEU A 153 16.30 -5.22 -20.59
CA LEU A 153 17.74 -5.22 -20.77
C LEU A 153 18.19 -6.45 -21.55
N ALA A 154 19.00 -6.24 -22.60
CA ALA A 154 19.47 -7.33 -23.46
C ALA A 154 20.40 -8.33 -22.72
N ASN A 155 21.13 -7.85 -21.70
CA ASN A 155 22.20 -8.59 -21.03
C ASN A 155 21.84 -8.96 -19.59
N LEU A 156 20.62 -9.44 -19.36
CA LEU A 156 20.23 -9.95 -18.05
C LEU A 156 20.99 -11.24 -17.69
N HIS A 157 21.47 -11.31 -16.45
CA HIS A 157 22.03 -12.55 -15.93
C HIS A 157 20.97 -13.65 -15.93
N THR A 158 21.39 -14.86 -16.32
CA THR A 158 20.51 -16.04 -16.26
C THR A 158 20.45 -16.51 -14.82
N TYR A 159 19.24 -16.78 -14.32
CA TYR A 159 19.06 -17.38 -13.00
C TYR A 159 19.63 -18.79 -12.97
N VAL A 160 20.44 -19.06 -11.96
CA VAL A 160 21.13 -20.33 -11.71
C VAL A 160 20.94 -20.62 -10.22
N LEU A 161 20.36 -21.77 -9.90
CA LEU A 161 19.90 -22.09 -8.53
C LEU A 161 21.07 -22.20 -7.55
N GLU A 162 22.22 -22.64 -8.05
CA GLU A 162 23.51 -22.80 -7.36
C GLU A 162 24.07 -21.49 -6.80
N THR A 163 23.55 -20.34 -7.25
CA THR A 163 23.92 -19.03 -6.70
C THR A 163 23.44 -18.84 -5.25
N GLY A 164 22.56 -19.73 -4.75
CA GLY A 164 21.95 -19.63 -3.42
C GLY A 164 20.95 -18.47 -3.29
N LYS A 165 20.69 -17.72 -4.36
CA LYS A 165 19.70 -16.65 -4.39
C LYS A 165 18.31 -17.25 -4.51
N VAL A 166 17.55 -17.27 -3.43
CA VAL A 166 16.15 -17.69 -3.47
C VAL A 166 15.29 -16.60 -4.13
N PRO A 167 14.53 -16.89 -5.20
CA PRO A 167 13.65 -15.92 -5.81
C PRO A 167 12.65 -15.36 -4.82
N TRP A 168 12.40 -14.05 -4.89
CA TRP A 168 11.31 -13.41 -4.16
C TRP A 168 9.99 -13.59 -4.89
N ALA A 169 10.01 -13.46 -6.22
CA ALA A 169 8.87 -13.64 -7.11
C ALA A 169 9.37 -14.08 -8.48
N TYR A 170 8.45 -14.45 -9.37
CA TYR A 170 8.73 -14.55 -10.79
C TYR A 170 7.68 -13.82 -11.61
N ALA A 171 8.05 -13.48 -12.83
CA ALA A 171 7.20 -12.80 -13.80
C ALA A 171 7.26 -13.50 -15.16
N ALA A 172 6.10 -13.89 -15.69
CA ALA A 172 5.97 -14.44 -17.03
C ALA A 172 5.43 -13.35 -17.97
N LYS A 173 6.26 -12.88 -18.89
CA LYS A 173 5.93 -11.82 -19.85
C LYS A 173 5.54 -12.43 -21.19
N MET A 174 4.37 -12.07 -21.68
CA MET A 174 3.81 -12.49 -22.96
C MET A 174 3.74 -11.27 -23.89
N ASP A 175 4.76 -11.08 -24.74
CA ASP A 175 4.92 -9.85 -25.53
C ASP A 175 3.79 -9.62 -26.55
N ASP A 176 3.18 -10.69 -27.07
CA ASP A 176 2.04 -10.62 -28.01
C ASP A 176 0.75 -10.22 -27.31
N ALA A 177 0.48 -10.83 -26.16
CA ALA A 177 -0.70 -10.52 -25.37
C ALA A 177 -0.59 -9.18 -24.64
N LYS A 178 0.62 -8.60 -24.55
CA LYS A 178 0.90 -7.39 -23.75
C LYS A 178 0.55 -7.59 -22.27
N LEU A 179 0.80 -8.79 -21.75
CA LEU A 179 0.54 -9.17 -20.36
C LEU A 179 1.82 -9.57 -19.65
N ILE A 180 1.89 -9.29 -18.34
CA ILE A 180 2.89 -9.85 -17.43
C ILE A 180 2.17 -10.47 -16.24
N LEU A 181 2.35 -11.77 -16.03
CA LEU A 181 1.86 -12.44 -14.82
C LEU A 181 2.92 -12.34 -13.75
N PHE A 182 2.52 -12.00 -12.54
CA PHE A 182 3.41 -12.05 -11.38
C PHE A 182 2.88 -13.07 -10.38
N ARG A 183 3.83 -13.79 -9.79
CA ARG A 183 3.56 -14.76 -8.73
C ARG A 183 4.66 -14.70 -7.69
N LYS A 184 4.26 -14.59 -6.42
CA LYS A 184 5.14 -14.64 -5.28
C LYS A 184 5.76 -16.02 -5.21
N PHE A 185 7.07 -16.03 -5.03
CA PHE A 185 7.81 -17.26 -4.83
C PHE A 185 7.88 -17.60 -3.33
N SER A 186 7.64 -18.88 -3.01
CA SER A 186 7.83 -19.43 -1.67
C SER A 186 9.05 -20.34 -1.68
N SER A 187 9.90 -20.26 -0.66
CA SER A 187 11.07 -21.14 -0.52
C SER A 187 10.72 -22.62 -0.39
N SER A 188 9.45 -22.96 -0.10
CA SER A 188 8.96 -24.34 -0.17
C SER A 188 8.94 -24.93 -1.58
N LYS A 189 9.03 -24.09 -2.63
CA LYS A 189 9.06 -24.51 -4.03
C LYS A 189 10.45 -24.94 -4.52
N ILE A 190 11.46 -24.92 -3.65
CA ILE A 190 12.80 -25.45 -3.95
C ILE A 190 12.91 -26.84 -3.33
N LEU A 191 13.08 -27.84 -4.20
CA LEU A 191 13.23 -29.25 -3.82
C LEU A 191 14.69 -29.55 -3.47
N GLU A 192 15.17 -28.98 -2.35
CA GLU A 192 16.54 -29.17 -1.83
C GLU A 192 16.62 -29.61 -0.37
N ARG A 193 15.46 -29.83 0.27
CA ARG A 193 15.44 -29.83 1.73
C ARG A 193 16.22 -31.01 2.32
N LYS A 194 17.30 -30.64 3.01
CA LYS A 194 18.05 -31.50 3.94
C LYS A 194 17.08 -32.30 4.81
N GLY A 195 17.09 -33.63 4.64
CA GLY A 195 16.24 -34.57 5.38
C GLY A 195 15.07 -35.20 4.61
N TRP A 196 14.79 -34.76 3.38
CA TRP A 196 13.79 -35.39 2.50
C TRP A 196 14.45 -35.81 1.19
N ILE A 197 14.11 -37.00 0.66
CA ILE A 197 14.62 -37.49 -0.63
C ILE A 197 13.58 -37.12 -1.70
N PRO A 198 13.82 -36.10 -2.55
CA PRO A 198 12.95 -35.84 -3.68
C PRO A 198 13.04 -37.01 -4.66
N LEU A 199 11.91 -37.66 -4.91
CA LEU A 199 11.77 -38.76 -5.86
C LEU A 199 10.91 -38.29 -7.04
N PHE A 200 11.38 -38.56 -8.25
CA PHE A 200 10.59 -38.45 -9.48
C PHE A 200 10.11 -39.85 -9.88
N VAL A 201 8.83 -40.00 -10.18
CA VAL A 201 8.25 -41.30 -10.58
C VAL A 201 7.84 -41.23 -12.03
N LYS A 202 8.37 -42.14 -12.85
CA LYS A 202 7.96 -42.29 -14.24
C LYS A 202 7.90 -43.77 -14.59
N ASP A 203 6.77 -44.20 -15.13
CA ASP A 203 6.54 -45.59 -15.55
C ASP A 203 6.80 -46.61 -14.41
N GLY A 204 6.44 -46.24 -13.17
CA GLY A 204 6.63 -47.07 -11.97
C GLY A 204 8.05 -47.09 -11.39
N VAL A 205 9.00 -46.39 -12.02
CA VAL A 205 10.39 -46.27 -11.53
C VAL A 205 10.54 -44.99 -10.72
N PHE A 206 11.01 -45.13 -9.48
CA PHE A 206 11.37 -44.01 -8.61
C PHE A 206 12.84 -43.67 -8.81
N SER A 207 13.12 -42.46 -9.28
CA SER A 207 14.47 -41.94 -9.42
C SER A 207 14.68 -40.79 -8.45
N ARG A 208 15.85 -40.76 -7.80
CA ARG A 208 16.23 -39.61 -6.97
C ARG A 208 16.47 -38.41 -7.88
N LEU A 209 15.96 -37.25 -7.47
CA LEU A 209 16.34 -35.99 -8.08
C LEU A 209 17.75 -35.62 -7.59
N GLU A 210 18.74 -35.72 -8.47
CA GLU A 210 20.16 -35.47 -8.12
C GLU A 210 20.47 -33.99 -8.00
N GLU A 211 19.84 -33.17 -8.85
CA GLU A 211 19.99 -31.73 -8.88
C GLU A 211 18.79 -31.04 -8.24
N PRO A 212 19.01 -29.90 -7.59
CA PRO A 212 17.91 -29.14 -7.03
C PRO A 212 16.95 -28.63 -8.11
N ALA A 213 15.66 -28.83 -7.89
CA ALA A 213 14.62 -28.36 -8.81
C ALA A 213 13.76 -27.27 -8.18
N LEU A 214 13.33 -26.35 -9.03
CA LEU A 214 12.34 -25.33 -8.72
C LEU A 214 10.99 -25.77 -9.30
N THR A 215 9.96 -25.75 -8.46
CA THR A 215 8.58 -26.01 -8.89
C THR A 215 7.84 -24.69 -9.12
N ILE A 216 7.06 -24.63 -10.19
CA ILE A 216 6.18 -23.50 -10.53
C ILE A 216 4.74 -24.00 -10.35
N ASP A 217 3.91 -23.23 -9.65
CA ASP A 217 2.48 -23.54 -9.53
C ASP A 217 1.66 -22.77 -10.55
N GLU A 218 0.41 -23.20 -10.71
CA GLU A 218 -0.52 -22.64 -11.71
C GLU A 218 -1.26 -21.39 -11.22
N GLU A 219 -0.90 -20.85 -10.05
CA GLU A 219 -1.54 -19.68 -9.47
C GLU A 219 -0.88 -18.38 -9.95
N VAL A 220 -1.69 -17.34 -10.10
CA VAL A 220 -1.25 -15.98 -10.44
C VAL A 220 -1.71 -15.03 -9.33
N ASP A 221 -0.81 -14.18 -8.83
CA ASP A 221 -1.17 -13.22 -7.78
C ASP A 221 -1.65 -11.89 -8.34
N CYS A 222 -1.07 -11.46 -9.47
CA CYS A 222 -1.52 -10.28 -10.19
C CYS A 222 -1.07 -10.30 -11.66
N ILE A 223 -1.82 -9.59 -12.50
CA ILE A 223 -1.61 -9.47 -13.94
C ILE A 223 -1.37 -8.00 -14.26
N HIS A 224 -0.24 -7.67 -14.88
CA HIS A 224 -0.04 -6.36 -15.50
C HIS A 224 -0.55 -6.38 -16.93
N ASP A 225 -1.49 -5.52 -17.25
CA ASP A 225 -1.87 -5.23 -18.62
C ASP A 225 -1.11 -4.00 -19.13
N ILE A 226 -0.12 -4.24 -19.98
CA ILE A 226 0.76 -3.19 -20.51
C ILE A 226 -0.04 -2.22 -21.39
N LYS A 227 -1.08 -2.70 -22.09
CA LYS A 227 -1.92 -1.88 -22.98
C LYS A 227 -2.73 -0.86 -22.17
N GLU A 228 -3.37 -1.32 -21.11
CA GLU A 228 -4.22 -0.50 -20.24
C GLU A 228 -3.43 0.23 -19.13
N ARG A 229 -2.13 -0.06 -19.00
CA ARG A 229 -1.24 0.47 -17.95
C ARG A 229 -1.74 0.22 -16.52
N LYS A 230 -2.37 -0.94 -16.31
CA LYS A 230 -3.01 -1.32 -15.04
C LYS A 230 -2.51 -2.66 -14.54
N MET A 231 -2.48 -2.79 -13.22
CA MET A 231 -2.29 -4.04 -12.52
C MET A 231 -3.63 -4.55 -12.00
N TYR A 232 -3.97 -5.79 -12.31
CA TYR A 232 -5.12 -6.52 -11.78
C TYR A 232 -4.63 -7.48 -10.70
N ILE A 233 -5.17 -7.35 -9.50
CA ILE A 233 -4.72 -7.99 -8.28
C ILE A 233 -5.71 -9.09 -7.93
N LEU A 234 -5.25 -10.33 -8.02
CA LEU A 234 -6.01 -11.54 -7.71
C LEU A 234 -5.75 -11.98 -6.26
N ASN A 235 -4.51 -11.80 -5.80
CA ASN A 235 -4.10 -12.05 -4.42
C ASN A 235 -3.42 -10.82 -3.83
N LYS A 236 -4.20 -10.02 -3.12
CA LYS A 236 -3.76 -8.77 -2.49
C LYS A 236 -2.55 -8.91 -1.59
N LYS A 237 -2.53 -9.94 -0.73
CA LYS A 237 -1.45 -10.15 0.24
C LYS A 237 -0.12 -10.36 -0.47
N GLU A 238 -0.14 -11.18 -1.52
CA GLU A 238 1.07 -11.51 -2.26
C GLU A 238 1.48 -10.39 -3.21
N PHE A 239 0.53 -9.69 -3.85
CA PHE A 239 0.80 -8.44 -4.57
C PHE A 239 1.54 -7.41 -3.69
N GLU A 240 1.02 -7.13 -2.49
CA GLU A 240 1.65 -6.20 -1.54
C GLU A 240 3.08 -6.64 -1.18
N ALA A 241 3.31 -7.95 -1.05
CA ALA A 241 4.62 -8.50 -0.75
C ALA A 241 5.58 -8.42 -1.94
N ILE A 242 5.12 -8.68 -3.17
CA ILE A 242 5.92 -8.59 -4.40
C ILE A 242 6.45 -7.17 -4.56
N PHE A 243 5.60 -6.15 -4.38
CA PHE A 243 5.93 -4.75 -4.63
C PHE A 243 6.28 -3.93 -3.38
N SER A 244 6.46 -4.57 -2.22
CA SER A 244 6.88 -3.92 -0.97
C SER A 244 5.96 -2.79 -0.46
N PHE A 245 4.64 -2.96 -0.61
CA PHE A 245 3.65 -2.00 -0.12
C PHE A 245 3.69 -1.83 1.40
N ILE A 246 4.07 -2.87 2.15
CA ILE A 246 4.20 -2.79 3.61
C ILE A 246 5.28 -1.79 4.01
N GLU A 247 6.43 -1.80 3.34
CA GLU A 247 7.48 -0.81 3.58
C GLU A 247 7.01 0.61 3.23
N MET A 248 6.25 0.77 2.14
CA MET A 248 5.63 2.05 1.78
C MET A 248 4.69 2.54 2.88
N PHE A 249 3.78 1.69 3.40
CA PHE A 249 2.90 2.05 4.52
C PHE A 249 3.68 2.47 5.75
N VAL A 250 4.75 1.74 6.08
CA VAL A 250 5.61 2.06 7.22
C VAL A 250 6.26 3.44 7.08
N GLN A 251 6.74 3.81 5.89
CA GLN A 251 7.29 5.15 5.65
C GLN A 251 6.22 6.24 5.73
N ALA A 252 5.03 6.00 5.16
CA ALA A 252 3.92 6.93 5.21
C ALA A 252 3.43 7.16 6.66
N ILE A 253 3.31 6.10 7.46
CA ILE A 253 2.99 6.18 8.89
C ILE A 253 4.02 7.05 9.61
N LYS A 254 5.31 6.83 9.35
CA LYS A 254 6.39 7.59 9.98
C LYS A 254 6.33 9.07 9.61
N ALA A 255 6.10 9.40 8.34
CA ALA A 255 5.95 10.77 7.88
C ALA A 255 4.74 11.48 8.54
N LYS A 256 3.70 10.71 8.89
CA LYS A 256 2.48 11.20 9.56
C LYS A 256 2.49 11.01 11.08
N GLU A 257 3.61 10.61 11.68
CA GLU A 257 3.73 10.47 13.13
C GLU A 257 3.42 11.77 13.91
N PRO A 258 3.85 12.97 13.46
CA PRO A 258 3.50 14.23 14.12
C PRO A 258 1.98 14.48 14.20
N LEU A 259 1.22 13.99 13.22
CA LEU A 259 -0.25 14.09 13.23
C LEU A 259 -0.82 13.32 14.42
N LEU A 260 -0.35 12.08 14.67
CA LEU A 260 -0.78 11.28 15.82
C LEU A 260 -0.44 11.95 17.14
N VAL A 261 0.76 12.52 17.27
CA VAL A 261 1.16 13.24 18.48
C VAL A 261 0.22 14.41 18.74
N ARG A 262 -0.12 15.19 17.72
CA ARG A 262 -1.04 16.34 17.82
C ARG A 262 -2.45 15.95 18.26
N THR A 263 -2.93 14.75 17.92
CA THR A 263 -4.28 14.32 18.35
C THR A 263 -4.41 14.20 19.87
N ASN A 264 -3.30 14.01 20.59
CA ASN A 264 -3.29 13.81 22.03
C ASN A 264 -4.19 12.63 22.49
N LEU A 265 -4.44 11.63 21.63
CA LEU A 265 -5.28 10.47 21.94
C LEU A 265 -4.50 9.27 22.50
N VAL A 266 -3.20 9.20 22.21
CA VAL A 266 -2.34 8.06 22.52
C VAL A 266 -1.08 8.56 23.24
N ASN A 267 -0.79 7.96 24.39
CA ASN A 267 0.46 8.16 25.09
C ASN A 267 1.57 7.30 24.46
N ASN A 268 2.78 7.84 24.29
CA ASN A 268 3.92 7.14 23.68
C ASN A 268 3.63 6.67 22.24
N VAL A 269 3.32 7.61 21.35
CA VAL A 269 3.16 7.38 19.90
C VAL A 269 4.34 6.62 19.28
N PRO A 270 5.63 6.91 19.60
CA PRO A 270 6.75 6.17 19.05
C PRO A 270 6.66 4.66 19.28
N LEU A 271 6.24 4.24 20.49
CA LEU A 271 6.03 2.83 20.80
C LEU A 271 4.89 2.22 19.97
N LEU A 272 3.77 2.94 19.80
CA LEU A 272 2.66 2.48 18.96
C LEU A 272 3.11 2.26 17.52
N VAL A 273 3.80 3.26 16.94
CA VAL A 273 4.32 3.20 15.58
C VAL A 273 5.28 2.03 15.44
N ASN A 274 6.26 1.88 16.34
CA ASN A 274 7.23 0.79 16.30
C ASN A 274 6.55 -0.58 16.32
N ARG A 275 5.56 -0.78 17.21
CA ARG A 275 4.81 -2.04 17.27
C ARG A 275 4.00 -2.30 16.00
N CYS A 276 3.45 -1.26 15.38
CA CYS A 276 2.73 -1.42 14.11
C CYS A 276 3.65 -1.81 12.95
N ARG A 277 4.91 -1.32 12.92
CA ARG A 277 5.88 -1.63 11.86
C ARG A 277 6.28 -3.11 11.80
N THR A 278 6.27 -3.78 12.95
CA THR A 278 6.63 -5.21 13.03
C THR A 278 5.55 -6.17 12.54
N ASP A 279 4.33 -5.69 12.34
CA ASP A 279 3.18 -6.50 11.92
C ASP A 279 2.49 -5.85 10.71
N PRO A 280 2.57 -6.45 9.51
CA PRO A 280 1.95 -5.92 8.30
C PRO A 280 0.48 -5.55 8.44
N ARG A 281 -0.29 -6.30 9.24
CA ARG A 281 -1.72 -6.04 9.46
C ARG A 281 -1.92 -4.76 10.28
N LYS A 282 -1.08 -4.55 11.29
CA LYS A 282 -1.09 -3.34 12.13
C LYS A 282 -0.62 -2.12 11.35
N ALA A 283 0.43 -2.26 10.54
CA ALA A 283 0.90 -1.21 9.64
C ALA A 283 -0.23 -0.77 8.70
N ARG A 284 -0.89 -1.71 8.00
CA ARG A 284 -2.04 -1.38 7.13
C ARG A 284 -3.16 -0.65 7.86
N LYS A 285 -3.56 -1.14 9.04
CA LYS A 285 -4.64 -0.52 9.82
C LYS A 285 -4.26 0.90 10.26
N LEU A 286 -3.04 1.11 10.77
CA LEU A 286 -2.57 2.43 11.18
C LEU A 286 -2.44 3.39 10.00
N TYR A 287 -1.90 2.91 8.87
CA TYR A 287 -1.86 3.69 7.63
C TYR A 287 -3.25 4.17 7.23
N SER A 288 -4.26 3.29 7.21
CA SER A 288 -5.63 3.70 6.90
C SER A 288 -6.25 4.67 7.87
N ILE A 289 -5.94 4.58 9.17
CA ILE A 289 -6.38 5.57 10.17
C ILE A 289 -5.80 6.95 9.83
N LEU A 290 -4.54 7.00 9.37
CA LEU A 290 -3.82 8.24 9.04
C LEU A 290 -4.15 8.81 7.65
N GLU A 291 -4.58 7.97 6.71
CA GLU A 291 -5.18 8.41 5.44
C GLU A 291 -6.66 8.76 5.60
N GLY A 292 -7.29 8.28 6.66
CA GLY A 292 -8.67 8.58 7.01
C GLY A 292 -8.83 9.95 7.67
N GLN A 293 -10.09 10.40 7.74
CA GLN A 293 -10.51 11.57 8.52
C GLN A 293 -11.08 11.16 9.89
N THR A 294 -10.91 9.89 10.30
CA THR A 294 -11.51 9.38 11.54
C THR A 294 -10.91 10.05 12.77
N LEU A 295 -9.60 10.35 12.75
CA LEU A 295 -8.90 10.94 13.89
C LEU A 295 -9.47 12.29 14.32
N ASP A 296 -9.91 13.12 13.38
CA ASP A 296 -10.46 14.46 13.67
C ASP A 296 -11.81 14.39 14.41
N GLN A 297 -12.44 13.23 14.43
CA GLN A 297 -13.73 13.00 15.09
C GLN A 297 -13.56 12.56 16.55
N PHE A 298 -12.34 12.25 16.98
CA PHE A 298 -12.05 11.75 18.32
C PHE A 298 -11.45 12.81 19.24
N ASP A 299 -11.89 12.76 20.48
CA ASP A 299 -11.26 13.42 21.62
C ASP A 299 -11.05 12.37 22.73
N ALA A 300 -10.26 12.72 23.75
CA ALA A 300 -9.96 11.83 24.87
C ALA A 300 -11.22 11.33 25.60
N GLN A 301 -12.28 12.16 25.67
CA GLN A 301 -13.53 11.79 26.35
C GLN A 301 -14.29 10.73 25.56
N LYS A 302 -14.40 10.86 24.23
CA LYS A 302 -15.03 9.89 23.33
C LYS A 302 -14.30 8.54 23.40
N VAL A 303 -12.98 8.55 23.35
CA VAL A 303 -12.16 7.33 23.46
C VAL A 303 -12.35 6.64 24.81
N ALA A 304 -12.33 7.39 25.92
CA ALA A 304 -12.59 6.85 27.25
C ALA A 304 -14.02 6.29 27.39
N ARG A 305 -15.01 6.95 26.77
CA ARG A 305 -16.40 6.47 26.71
C ARG A 305 -16.50 5.14 25.97
N ILE A 306 -15.84 5.00 24.81
CA ILE A 306 -15.79 3.74 24.06
C ILE A 306 -15.17 2.64 24.93
N ASN A 307 -14.03 2.91 25.58
CA ASN A 307 -13.40 1.92 26.45
C ASN A 307 -14.34 1.42 27.56
N ARG A 308 -15.12 2.31 28.19
CA ARG A 308 -16.12 1.92 29.21
C ARG A 308 -17.29 1.15 28.62
N GLN A 309 -17.87 1.63 27.51
CA GLN A 309 -19.07 1.05 26.91
C GLN A 309 -18.84 -0.36 26.33
N TYR A 310 -17.63 -0.64 25.85
CA TYR A 310 -17.24 -1.92 25.24
C TYR A 310 -16.31 -2.75 26.12
N VAL A 311 -16.03 -2.31 27.36
CA VAL A 311 -15.23 -3.03 28.36
C VAL A 311 -13.84 -3.46 27.82
N LEU A 312 -13.17 -2.55 27.09
CA LEU A 312 -11.93 -2.88 26.36
C LEU A 312 -10.72 -3.07 27.27
N SER A 313 -10.81 -2.65 28.54
CA SER A 313 -9.74 -2.73 29.54
C SER A 313 -8.46 -1.98 29.14
N LEU A 314 -8.58 -0.92 28.35
CA LEU A 314 -7.47 -0.04 28.00
C LEU A 314 -7.11 0.86 29.20
N GLY A 315 -5.80 1.06 29.41
CA GLY A 315 -5.30 2.03 30.39
C GLY A 315 -5.33 3.45 29.84
N PHE A 316 -5.52 4.43 30.72
CA PHE A 316 -5.53 5.85 30.39
C PHE A 316 -4.60 6.63 31.30
N THR A 317 -3.91 7.64 30.76
CA THR A 317 -3.17 8.63 31.57
C THR A 317 -4.16 9.56 32.29
N PRO A 318 -3.70 10.34 33.30
CA PRO A 318 -4.54 11.37 33.92
C PRO A 318 -5.09 12.40 32.93
N THR A 319 -4.36 12.65 31.83
CA THR A 319 -4.76 13.53 30.73
C THR A 319 -5.74 12.89 29.73
N GLY A 320 -6.12 11.63 29.93
CA GLY A 320 -7.10 10.93 29.11
C GLY A 320 -6.53 10.28 27.83
N GLN A 321 -5.21 10.19 27.69
CA GLN A 321 -4.58 9.49 26.56
C GLN A 321 -4.60 7.97 26.79
N MET A 322 -4.79 7.17 25.74
CA MET A 322 -4.63 5.71 25.83
C MET A 322 -3.16 5.33 26.08
N VAL A 323 -2.91 4.51 27.11
CA VAL A 323 -1.57 3.99 27.42
C VAL A 323 -1.23 2.83 26.49
N VAL A 324 -0.15 2.97 25.71
CA VAL A 324 0.30 1.94 24.77
C VAL A 324 0.95 0.77 25.52
N LYS A 325 0.33 -0.41 25.43
CA LYS A 325 0.89 -1.69 25.91
C LYS A 325 0.97 -2.69 24.76
N PRO A 326 1.97 -3.60 24.74
CA PRO A 326 2.15 -4.55 23.63
C PRO A 326 0.91 -5.40 23.31
N LYS A 327 0.15 -5.80 24.34
CA LYS A 327 -1.08 -6.59 24.19
C LYS A 327 -2.30 -5.80 23.69
N ASP A 328 -2.25 -4.47 23.79
CA ASP A 328 -3.40 -3.60 23.55
C ASP A 328 -3.34 -2.87 22.19
N ILE A 329 -2.25 -3.02 21.44
CA ILE A 329 -2.03 -2.32 20.16
C ILE A 329 -3.22 -2.49 19.22
N TRP A 330 -3.73 -3.71 19.05
CA TRP A 330 -4.87 -3.95 18.14
C TRP A 330 -6.16 -3.27 18.61
N ARG A 331 -6.40 -3.24 19.93
CA ARG A 331 -7.57 -2.55 20.51
C ARG A 331 -7.46 -1.04 20.32
N ILE A 332 -6.28 -0.47 20.55
CA ILE A 332 -6.01 0.96 20.29
C ILE A 332 -6.31 1.29 18.82
N LEU A 333 -5.77 0.51 17.89
CA LEU A 333 -6.02 0.71 16.45
C LEU A 333 -7.52 0.61 16.11
N LYS A 334 -8.24 -0.35 16.69
CA LYS A 334 -9.70 -0.47 16.51
C LYS A 334 -10.46 0.74 17.01
N VAL A 335 -10.10 1.30 18.17
CA VAL A 335 -10.74 2.53 18.67
C VAL A 335 -10.48 3.69 17.73
N LEU A 336 -9.23 3.91 17.30
CA LEU A 336 -8.87 4.99 16.39
C LEU A 336 -9.47 4.84 14.98
N ALA A 337 -9.81 3.62 14.58
CA ALA A 337 -10.54 3.30 13.36
C ALA A 337 -12.06 3.34 13.50
N ASP A 338 -12.56 3.70 14.68
CA ASP A 338 -13.99 3.73 15.01
C ASP A 338 -14.67 2.34 14.89
N ASP A 339 -13.94 1.23 15.05
CA ASP A 339 -14.47 -0.13 14.82
C ASP A 339 -15.53 -0.57 15.87
N TYR A 340 -15.94 0.30 16.80
CA TYR A 340 -16.89 -0.01 17.86
C TYR A 340 -18.19 0.77 17.65
N LEU A 341 -19.24 0.08 17.16
CA LEU A 341 -20.49 0.71 16.75
C LEU A 341 -21.70 0.24 17.57
N VAL A 342 -22.68 1.14 17.67
CA VAL A 342 -24.00 0.84 18.24
C VAL A 342 -25.00 0.71 17.11
N SER A 343 -25.76 -0.37 17.11
CA SER A 343 -26.83 -0.61 16.13
C SER A 343 -27.97 0.37 16.40
N SER A 344 -28.37 1.16 15.40
CA SER A 344 -29.53 2.03 15.53
C SER A 344 -30.85 1.26 15.67
N ALA A 345 -30.92 0.05 15.10
CA ALA A 345 -32.11 -0.78 15.12
C ALA A 345 -32.28 -1.57 16.44
N THR A 346 -31.18 -2.06 17.02
CA THR A 346 -31.23 -2.97 18.17
C THR A 346 -30.57 -2.42 19.42
N ILE A 347 -29.88 -1.28 19.33
CA ILE A 347 -29.08 -0.66 20.40
C ILE A 347 -27.90 -1.56 20.85
N LEU A 348 -27.73 -2.73 20.20
CA LEU A 348 -26.64 -3.65 20.47
C LEU A 348 -25.31 -3.04 20.05
N ARG A 349 -24.29 -3.36 20.83
CA ARG A 349 -22.91 -2.95 20.63
C ARG A 349 -22.16 -4.05 19.90
N TYR A 350 -21.42 -3.69 18.86
CA TYR A 350 -20.63 -4.64 18.10
C TYR A 350 -19.25 -4.07 17.78
N GLU A 351 -18.30 -4.99 17.64
CA GLU A 351 -17.03 -4.71 16.99
C GLU A 351 -17.16 -5.02 15.51
N VAL A 352 -16.78 -4.07 14.67
CA VAL A 352 -16.84 -4.17 13.22
C VAL A 352 -15.54 -4.75 12.69
N LEU A 353 -15.64 -5.82 11.92
CA LEU A 353 -14.47 -6.42 11.26
C LEU A 353 -14.06 -5.65 10.00
N SER A 354 -15.03 -5.12 9.26
CA SER A 354 -14.81 -4.32 8.07
C SER A 354 -15.91 -3.25 7.90
N LYS A 355 -15.50 -2.07 7.47
CA LYS A 355 -16.40 -0.98 7.11
C LYS A 355 -16.28 -0.72 5.63
N THR A 356 -17.41 -0.73 4.94
CA THR A 356 -17.46 -0.27 3.55
C THR A 356 -18.10 1.10 3.55
N SER A 357 -17.33 2.15 3.22
CA SER A 357 -17.94 3.46 2.98
C SER A 357 -18.78 3.39 1.72
N HIS A 358 -20.07 3.67 1.86
CA HIS A 358 -20.96 3.90 0.71
C HIS A 358 -20.93 5.36 0.24
N LEU A 359 -20.23 6.25 0.93
CA LEU A 359 -20.01 7.61 0.46
C LEU A 359 -18.80 7.65 -0.47
N PRO A 360 -18.82 8.52 -1.50
CA PRO A 360 -17.59 8.85 -2.21
C PRO A 360 -16.55 9.39 -1.24
N ARG A 361 -15.27 9.29 -1.60
CA ARG A 361 -14.15 9.88 -0.86
C ARG A 361 -13.28 10.65 -1.83
N MET A 362 -12.94 11.88 -1.50
CA MET A 362 -12.11 12.76 -2.35
C MET A 362 -10.81 13.14 -1.64
N ALA A 363 -9.68 12.71 -2.20
CA ALA A 363 -8.34 13.09 -1.77
C ALA A 363 -7.65 13.83 -2.93
N MET A 364 -7.80 15.15 -2.98
CA MET A 364 -7.29 15.97 -4.08
C MET A 364 -6.65 17.26 -3.56
N GLN A 365 -5.69 17.77 -4.33
CA GLN A 365 -4.97 19.01 -4.09
C GLN A 365 -4.84 19.83 -5.39
N PRO A 366 -5.06 21.15 -5.33
CA PRO A 366 -4.82 22.01 -6.47
C PRO A 366 -3.33 22.32 -6.63
N LYS A 367 -2.87 22.40 -7.87
CA LYS A 367 -1.54 22.87 -8.25
C LYS A 367 -1.70 23.97 -9.30
N VAL A 368 -1.26 25.18 -8.96
CA VAL A 368 -1.29 26.32 -9.89
C VAL A 368 0.04 26.40 -10.66
N ASN A 369 -0.02 26.41 -11.98
CA ASN A 369 1.12 26.72 -12.84
C ASN A 369 1.04 28.16 -13.31
N ALA A 370 1.80 29.04 -12.65
CA ALA A 370 1.81 30.48 -12.93
C ALA A 370 2.20 30.84 -14.38
N ARG A 371 3.04 30.01 -15.04
CA ARG A 371 3.53 30.30 -16.38
C ARG A 371 2.47 30.06 -17.45
N THR A 372 1.70 28.99 -17.31
CA THR A 372 0.65 28.60 -18.24
C THR A 372 -0.73 29.08 -17.80
N ARG A 373 -0.84 29.62 -16.58
CA ARG A 373 -2.11 29.97 -15.92
C ARG A 373 -3.10 28.82 -15.92
N THR A 374 -2.59 27.62 -15.65
CA THR A 374 -3.40 26.41 -15.54
C THR A 374 -3.46 25.96 -14.10
N VAL A 375 -4.63 25.46 -13.70
CA VAL A 375 -4.78 24.73 -12.44
C VAL A 375 -4.89 23.27 -12.77
N THR A 376 -4.01 22.47 -12.18
CA THR A 376 -4.10 21.01 -12.20
C THR A 376 -4.68 20.56 -10.86
N ILE A 377 -5.86 19.96 -10.87
CA ILE A 377 -6.38 19.25 -9.70
C ILE A 377 -5.91 17.81 -9.81
N ASP A 378 -4.99 17.45 -8.93
CA ASP A 378 -4.40 16.12 -8.83
C ASP A 378 -4.99 15.41 -7.60
N GLY A 379 -5.39 14.15 -7.75
CA GLY A 379 -6.04 13.46 -6.66
C GLY A 379 -6.75 12.17 -7.03
N ASN A 380 -7.62 11.74 -6.14
CA ASN A 380 -8.39 10.53 -6.30
C ASN A 380 -9.80 10.72 -5.77
N VAL A 381 -10.79 10.29 -6.56
CA VAL A 381 -12.17 10.11 -6.11
C VAL A 381 -12.44 8.62 -6.09
N ILE A 382 -12.66 8.10 -4.89
CA ILE A 382 -12.98 6.68 -4.66
C ILE A 382 -14.48 6.60 -4.42
N ASN A 383 -15.10 5.48 -4.82
CA ASN A 383 -16.50 5.19 -4.49
C ASN A 383 -17.48 6.22 -5.08
N ALA A 384 -17.20 6.77 -6.26
CA ALA A 384 -18.12 7.65 -6.99
C ALA A 384 -18.61 6.98 -8.28
N ASP A 385 -19.90 7.10 -8.56
CA ASP A 385 -20.51 6.73 -9.84
C ASP A 385 -20.27 7.83 -10.89
N LYS A 386 -20.17 9.09 -10.44
CA LYS A 386 -19.97 10.30 -11.26
C LYS A 386 -19.20 11.35 -10.47
N VAL A 387 -18.40 12.15 -11.16
CA VAL A 387 -17.80 13.39 -10.61
C VAL A 387 -18.17 14.56 -11.51
N GLU A 388 -18.45 15.70 -10.90
CA GLU A 388 -18.76 16.97 -11.56
C GLU A 388 -17.76 18.04 -11.10
N TRP A 389 -17.27 18.82 -12.06
CA TRP A 389 -16.27 19.87 -11.87
C TRP A 389 -16.88 21.22 -12.19
N ASP A 390 -17.00 22.07 -11.18
CA ASP A 390 -17.26 23.49 -11.36
C ASP A 390 -15.94 24.24 -11.14
N TRP A 391 -15.42 24.84 -12.21
CA TRP A 391 -14.14 25.54 -12.18
C TRP A 391 -14.25 26.97 -11.62
N GLY A 392 -15.45 27.46 -11.31
CA GLY A 392 -15.66 28.76 -10.66
C GLY A 392 -15.38 29.98 -11.55
N ASP A 393 -15.08 29.79 -12.83
CA ASP A 393 -14.85 30.83 -13.85
C ASP A 393 -16.09 31.10 -14.72
N GLY A 394 -17.22 30.46 -14.40
CA GLY A 394 -18.45 30.52 -15.20
C GLY A 394 -18.49 29.56 -16.38
N SER A 395 -17.45 28.73 -16.59
CA SER A 395 -17.51 27.62 -17.54
C SER A 395 -18.56 26.59 -17.12
N LYS A 396 -19.07 25.84 -18.10
CA LYS A 396 -20.08 24.79 -17.82
C LYS A 396 -19.43 23.67 -17.01
N PRO A 397 -20.11 23.13 -15.98
CA PRO A 397 -19.56 22.04 -15.21
C PRO A 397 -19.20 20.82 -16.08
N GLU A 398 -18.02 20.27 -15.88
CA GLU A 398 -17.57 19.06 -16.58
C GLU A 398 -18.01 17.83 -15.81
N VAL A 399 -18.71 16.90 -16.46
CA VAL A 399 -19.23 15.68 -15.84
C VAL A 399 -18.48 14.45 -16.35
N ILE A 400 -17.94 13.66 -15.43
CA ILE A 400 -17.19 12.44 -15.73
C ILE A 400 -17.89 11.24 -15.09
N ALA A 401 -18.28 10.27 -15.92
CA ALA A 401 -18.88 9.02 -15.46
C ALA A 401 -17.81 8.00 -15.06
N SER A 402 -18.02 7.31 -13.93
CA SER A 402 -17.18 6.19 -13.43
C SER A 402 -15.65 6.45 -13.41
N PRO A 403 -15.14 7.57 -12.88
CA PRO A 403 -13.71 7.85 -12.92
C PRO A 403 -12.94 7.01 -11.89
N PRO A 404 -11.91 6.22 -12.26
CA PRO A 404 -10.66 6.26 -11.50
C PRO A 404 -9.93 7.54 -11.93
N PHE A 405 -9.78 8.50 -11.03
CA PHE A 405 -9.41 9.87 -11.43
C PHE A 405 -7.97 9.98 -11.98
N ILE A 406 -7.84 10.71 -13.10
CA ILE A 406 -6.62 11.21 -13.77
C ILE A 406 -6.58 12.73 -13.51
N PRO A 407 -5.42 13.36 -13.24
CA PRO A 407 -5.33 14.80 -13.05
C PRO A 407 -6.09 15.58 -14.14
N LYS A 408 -6.85 16.59 -13.71
CA LYS A 408 -7.58 17.48 -14.61
C LYS A 408 -6.92 18.84 -14.63
N GLU A 409 -6.74 19.38 -15.83
CA GLU A 409 -6.14 20.69 -16.04
C GLU A 409 -7.17 21.63 -16.65
N HIS A 410 -7.25 22.84 -16.11
CA HIS A 410 -8.13 23.89 -16.62
C HIS A 410 -7.38 25.23 -16.68
N PRO A 411 -7.43 25.95 -17.82
CA PRO A 411 -6.80 27.27 -17.96
C PRO A 411 -7.67 28.38 -17.36
N TYR A 412 -7.03 29.41 -16.80
CA TYR A 412 -7.69 30.55 -16.18
C TYR A 412 -7.14 31.89 -16.66
N ALA A 413 -7.96 32.94 -16.55
CA ALA A 413 -7.47 34.32 -16.54
C ALA A 413 -6.90 34.67 -15.14
N PRO A 414 -6.14 35.76 -14.99
CA PRO A 414 -5.70 36.20 -13.67
C PRO A 414 -6.87 36.54 -12.75
N GLY A 415 -6.79 36.11 -11.49
CA GLY A 415 -7.78 36.39 -10.45
C GLY A 415 -8.01 35.25 -9.47
N PRO A 416 -8.86 35.47 -8.45
CA PRO A 416 -9.30 34.46 -7.50
C PRO A 416 -10.40 33.58 -8.08
N TYR A 417 -10.34 32.27 -7.83
CA TYR A 417 -11.37 31.31 -8.22
C TYR A 417 -11.63 30.29 -7.10
N THR A 418 -12.89 29.86 -6.97
CA THR A 418 -13.29 28.74 -6.10
C THR A 418 -13.72 27.56 -6.96
N ILE A 419 -12.91 26.51 -6.97
CA ILE A 419 -13.17 25.28 -7.71
C ILE A 419 -13.98 24.34 -6.82
N THR A 420 -15.10 23.84 -7.30
CA THR A 420 -15.93 22.86 -6.59
C THR A 420 -15.92 21.52 -7.32
N VAL A 421 -15.60 20.46 -6.59
CA VAL A 421 -15.66 19.09 -7.08
C VAL A 421 -16.76 18.36 -6.34
N THR A 422 -17.71 17.82 -7.10
CA THR A 422 -18.89 17.15 -6.56
C THR A 422 -18.88 15.68 -6.98
N ALA A 423 -18.76 14.78 -6.02
CA ALA A 423 -18.77 13.34 -6.26
C ALA A 423 -20.11 12.73 -5.84
N TYR A 424 -20.66 11.87 -6.70
CA TYR A 424 -21.96 11.25 -6.53
C TYR A 424 -21.82 9.75 -6.35
N ARG A 425 -22.57 9.15 -5.42
CA ARG A 425 -22.76 7.70 -5.35
C ARG A 425 -24.16 7.36 -4.88
N ARG A 426 -24.93 6.65 -5.70
CA ARG A 426 -26.30 6.16 -5.36
C ARG A 426 -27.18 7.25 -4.71
N GLY A 427 -27.20 8.44 -5.31
CA GLY A 427 -27.97 9.59 -4.81
C GLY A 427 -27.36 10.33 -3.61
N ARG A 428 -26.21 9.89 -3.09
CA ARG A 428 -25.44 10.62 -2.08
C ARG A 428 -24.39 11.50 -2.74
N VAL A 429 -24.12 12.65 -2.14
CA VAL A 429 -23.22 13.67 -2.68
C VAL A 429 -22.21 14.05 -1.61
N ILE A 430 -20.95 14.21 -2.02
CA ILE A 430 -19.95 14.93 -1.24
C ILE A 430 -19.31 15.99 -2.12
N GLU A 431 -18.99 17.13 -1.52
CA GLU A 431 -18.40 18.28 -2.19
C GLU A 431 -17.06 18.63 -1.57
N LYS A 432 -16.14 19.13 -2.39
CA LYS A 432 -14.87 19.65 -1.95
C LYS A 432 -14.54 20.89 -2.75
N THR A 433 -14.22 21.98 -2.03
CA THR A 433 -13.87 23.27 -2.62
C THR A 433 -12.38 23.56 -2.50
N PHE A 434 -11.86 24.31 -3.46
CA PHE A 434 -10.49 24.79 -3.49
C PHE A 434 -10.46 26.26 -3.90
N ASP A 435 -9.93 27.12 -3.05
CA ASP A 435 -9.67 28.51 -3.40
C ASP A 435 -8.27 28.61 -4.00
N VAL A 436 -8.16 29.18 -5.19
CA VAL A 436 -6.91 29.35 -5.94
C VAL A 436 -6.78 30.80 -6.42
N GLU A 437 -5.55 31.29 -6.42
CA GLU A 437 -5.20 32.61 -6.95
C GLU A 437 -4.34 32.42 -8.21
N ILE A 438 -4.77 33.01 -9.33
CA ILE A 438 -4.09 32.91 -10.62
C ILE A 438 -3.37 34.23 -10.93
N PRO A 439 -2.04 34.22 -11.15
CA PRO A 439 -1.23 35.43 -11.32
C PRO A 439 -1.25 36.07 -12.72
#